data_AF-A0A8T5Y4C0-F1
#
_entry.id   AF-A0A8T5Y4C0-F1
#
_cell.length_a   1.000
_cell.length_b   1.000
_cell.length_c   1.000
_cell.angle_alpha   90.00
_cell.angle_beta   90.00
_cell.angle_gamma   90.00
#
_symmetry.space_group_name_H-M   'P 1'
#
loop_
_entity.id
_entity.type
_entity.pdbx_description
1 polymer ?
#
loop_
_entity_poly.entity_id
_entity_poly.type
_entity_poly.pdbx_seq_one_letter_code
_entity_poly.pdbx_strand_id
1 'polypeptide(L)' 'MARRRNRNRRTNLVDEQFLDQFKYEIADELGLSEKINSQGWGNMSTREVGSIGGKIGGNMVKVMVRNAEKMLMNDENK' A
#
# COMPACT_ATOMS: atom_id res chain seq x y z
N MET A 1 -29.02 -6.27 23.79
CA MET A 1 -27.67 -6.82 23.55
C MET A 1 -27.11 -6.23 22.26
N ALA A 2 -26.05 -5.43 22.32
CA ALA A 2 -25.47 -4.79 21.13
C ALA A 2 -24.57 -5.79 20.37
N ARG A 3 -24.88 -6.05 19.10
CA ARG A 3 -24.07 -6.88 18.20
C ARG A 3 -22.68 -6.24 18.03
N ARG A 4 -21.65 -6.86 18.61
CA ARG A 4 -20.24 -6.52 18.38
C ARG A 4 -19.95 -6.72 16.88
N ARG A 5 -19.83 -5.62 16.12
CA ARG A 5 -19.36 -5.67 14.72
C ARG A 5 -17.95 -6.26 14.72
N ASN A 6 -17.83 -7.48 14.19
CA ASN A 6 -16.55 -8.11 13.93
C ASN A 6 -15.83 -7.35 12.80
N ARG A 7 -14.87 -6.49 13.15
CA ARG A 7 -14.09 -5.66 12.22
C ARG A 7 -12.92 -6.41 11.54
N ASN A 8 -12.81 -7.73 11.73
CA ASN A 8 -11.65 -8.49 11.25
C ASN A 8 -11.86 -9.19 9.90
N ARG A 9 -12.41 -8.50 8.91
CA ARG A 9 -12.21 -8.91 7.51
C ARG A 9 -11.26 -7.92 6.86
N ARG A 10 -9.97 -8.04 7.16
CA ARG A 10 -8.94 -7.54 6.26
C ARG A 10 -8.94 -8.49 5.07
N THR A 11 -9.76 -8.18 4.07
CA THR A 11 -9.52 -8.70 2.72
C THR A 11 -8.23 -8.01 2.27
N ASN A 12 -7.08 -8.64 2.51
CA ASN A 12 -5.83 -8.14 1.96
C ASN A 12 -5.98 -8.22 0.43
N LEU A 13 -6.27 -7.08 -0.19
CA LEU A 13 -6.39 -6.92 -1.64
C LEU A 13 -5.05 -7.20 -2.36
N VAL A 14 -3.97 -7.24 -1.59
CA VAL A 14 -2.59 -7.32 -2.04
C VAL A 14 -1.83 -8.21 -1.08
N ASP A 15 -0.91 -9.01 -1.61
CA ASP A 15 -0.01 -9.85 -0.82
C ASP A 15 0.85 -9.00 0.13
N GLU A 16 0.99 -9.46 1.37
CA GLU A 16 1.78 -8.79 2.41
C GLU A 16 3.27 -8.79 2.04
N GLN A 17 3.77 -9.84 1.40
CA GLN A 17 5.17 -9.91 0.94
C GLN A 17 5.44 -8.88 -0.16
N PHE A 18 4.52 -8.75 -1.12
CA PHE A 18 4.61 -7.74 -2.17
C PHE A 18 4.58 -6.33 -1.59
N LEU A 19 3.67 -6.06 -0.65
CA LEU A 19 3.59 -4.77 0.02
C LEU A 19 4.89 -4.43 0.75
N ASP A 20 5.54 -5.40 1.39
CA ASP A 20 6.79 -5.16 2.10
C ASP A 20 7.94 -4.84 1.13
N GLN A 21 8.07 -5.61 0.05
CA GLN A 21 9.04 -5.31 -1.02
C GLN A 21 8.83 -3.89 -1.59
N PHE A 22 7.57 -3.52 -1.83
CA PHE A 22 7.23 -2.20 -2.36
C PHE A 22 7.56 -1.06 -1.40
N LYS A 23 7.45 -1.28 -0.07
CA LYS A 23 7.90 -0.27 0.91
C LYS A 23 9.38 0.03 0.78
N TYR A 24 10.20 -1.01 0.63
CA TYR A 24 11.65 -0.84 0.51
C TYR A 24 12.04 -0.21 -0.83
N GLU A 25 11.36 -0.57 -1.93
CA GLU A 25 11.57 0.06 -3.24
C GLU A 25 11.26 1.57 -3.20
N ILE A 26 10.08 1.94 -2.66
CA ILE A 26 9.69 3.34 -2.52
C ILE A 26 10.59 4.10 -1.54
N ALA A 27 11.07 3.43 -0.49
CA ALA A 27 12.05 4.02 0.42
C ALA A 27 13.37 4.33 -0.30
N ASP A 28 13.79 3.48 -1.22
CA ASP A 28 15.02 3.66 -2.01
C ASP A 28 14.88 4.82 -3.00
N GLU A 29 13.76 4.89 -3.72
CA GLU A 29 13.44 6.04 -4.57
C GLU A 29 13.44 7.38 -3.83
N LEU A 30 13.07 7.36 -2.54
CA LEU A 30 13.02 8.55 -1.69
C LEU A 30 14.35 8.85 -0.98
N GLY A 31 15.37 8.01 -1.14
CA GLY A 31 16.65 8.15 -0.44
C GLY A 31 16.55 7.92 1.06
N LEU A 32 15.53 7.18 1.52
CA LEU A 32 15.26 6.92 2.94
C LEU A 32 15.75 5.53 3.39
N SER A 33 16.24 4.69 2.47
CA SER A 33 16.73 3.33 2.74
C SER A 33 17.79 3.27 3.83
N GLU A 34 18.83 4.11 3.76
CA GLU A 34 19.89 4.14 4.79
C GLU A 34 19.34 4.54 6.16
N LYS A 35 18.37 5.45 6.19
CA LYS A 35 17.75 5.91 7.43
C LYS A 35 16.90 4.82 8.07
N ILE A 36 16.16 4.07 7.26
CA ILE A 36 15.41 2.88 7.71
C ILE A 36 16.38 1.84 8.27
N ASN A 37 17.49 1.57 7.59
CA ASN A 37 18.47 0.57 8.03
C ASN A 37 19.20 0.97 9.32
N SER A 38 19.50 2.26 9.50
CA SER A 38 20.26 2.75 10.66
C SER A 38 19.39 3.03 11.88
N GLN A 39 18.17 3.55 11.71
CA GLN A 39 17.32 4.02 12.81
C GLN A 39 16.06 3.17 12.97
N GLY A 40 15.65 2.44 11.93
CA GLY A 40 14.37 1.74 11.89
C GLY A 40 13.19 2.68 11.65
N TRP A 41 12.08 2.09 11.19
CA TRP A 41 10.83 2.81 10.88
C TRP A 41 10.28 3.64 12.05
N GLY A 42 10.48 3.17 13.30
CA GLY A 42 9.94 3.80 14.50
C GLY A 42 10.65 5.10 14.92
N ASN A 43 11.90 5.29 14.49
CA ASN A 43 12.70 6.47 14.84
C ASN A 43 12.76 7.51 13.70
N MET A 44 12.13 7.22 12.55
CA MET A 44 11.99 8.17 11.45
C MET A 44 10.90 9.20 11.75
N SER A 45 10.94 10.34 11.06
CA SER A 45 9.87 11.32 11.20
C SER A 45 8.57 10.78 10.59
N THR A 46 7.44 11.17 11.19
CA THR A 46 6.11 10.82 10.69
C THR A 46 5.88 11.29 9.25
N ARG A 47 6.54 12.38 8.83
CA ARG A 47 6.51 12.90 7.46
C ARG A 47 7.21 11.97 6.47
N GLU A 48 8.36 11.42 6.82
CA GLU A 48 9.12 10.50 5.97
C GLU A 48 8.38 9.17 5.81
N VAL A 49 7.96 8.57 6.93
CA VAL A 49 7.17 7.32 6.92
C VAL A 49 5.84 7.52 6.19
N GLY A 50 5.18 8.67 6.41
CA GLY A 50 3.95 9.04 5.72
C GLY A 50 4.12 9.23 4.22
N SER A 51 5.29 9.71 3.77
CA SER A 51 5.59 9.86 2.33
C SER A 51 5.73 8.50 1.64
N ILE A 52 6.37 7.53 2.29
CA ILE A 52 6.46 6.14 1.81
C ILE A 52 5.06 5.51 1.73
N GLY A 53 4.31 5.55 2.85
CA GLY A 53 2.95 4.99 2.91
C GLY A 53 1.98 5.64 1.92
N GLY A 54 2.07 6.96 1.74
CA GLY A 54 1.24 7.72 0.80
C GLY A 54 1.52 7.35 -0.66
N LYS A 55 2.78 7.20 -1.05
CA LYS A 55 3.16 6.74 -2.40
C LYS A 55 2.65 5.32 -2.68
N ILE A 56 2.80 4.40 -1.72
CA ILE A 56 2.30 3.02 -1.85
C ILE A 56 0.79 3.03 -2.03
N GLY A 57 0.04 3.66 -1.11
CA GLY A 57 -1.41 3.69 -1.16
C GLY A 57 -1.93 4.35 -2.44
N GLY A 58 -1.34 5.48 -2.85
CA GLY A 58 -1.72 6.20 -4.06
C GLY A 58 -1.48 5.38 -5.34
N ASN A 59 -0.32 4.72 -5.46
CA ASN A 59 -0.01 3.90 -6.63
C ASN A 59 -0.88 2.65 -6.68
N MET A 60 -1.11 1.98 -5.55
CA MET A 60 -1.97 0.78 -5.51
C MET A 60 -3.42 1.10 -5.89
N VAL A 61 -3.99 2.19 -5.38
CA VAL A 61 -5.35 2.61 -5.72
C VAL A 61 -5.46 2.94 -7.21
N LYS A 62 -4.50 3.67 -7.78
CA LYS A 62 -4.48 3.97 -9.23
C LYS A 62 -4.43 2.70 -10.08
N VAL A 63 -3.63 1.71 -9.69
CA VAL A 63 -3.54 0.43 -10.40
C VAL A 63 -4.85 -0.36 -10.29
N MET A 64 -5.45 -0.41 -9.10
CA MET A 64 -6.73 -1.11 -8.88
C MET A 64 -7.86 -0.51 -9.73
N VAL A 65 -7.97 0.83 -9.78
CA VAL A 65 -8.98 1.50 -10.60
C VAL A 65 -8.78 1.19 -12.08
N ARG A 66 -7.55 1.32 -12.61
CA ARG A 66 -7.24 1.00 -14.02
C ARG A 66 -7.58 -0.45 -14.38
N ASN A 67 -7.30 -1.39 -13.48
CA ASN A 67 -7.61 -2.81 -13.73
C ASN A 67 -9.12 -3.06 -13.71
N ALA A 68 -9.85 -2.42 -12.79
CA ALA A 68 -11.31 -2.50 -12.76
C ALA A 68 -11.95 -1.90 -14.03
N GLU A 69 -11.47 -0.74 -14.49
CA GLU A 69 -11.89 -0.13 -15.75
C GLU A 69 -11.68 -1.09 -16.93
N LYS A 70 -10.50 -1.71 -17.02
CA LYS A 70 -10.21 -2.70 -18.07
C LYS A 70 -11.12 -3.92 -18.02
N MET A 71 -11.43 -4.43 -16.83
CA MET A 71 -12.33 -5.57 -16.66
C MET A 71 -13.73 -5.24 -17.18
N LEU A 72 -14.25 -4.06 -16.84
CA LEU A 72 -15.55 -3.58 -17.33
C LEU A 72 -15.55 -3.41 -18.85
N MET A 73 -14.51 -2.81 -19.42
CA MET A 73 -14.37 -2.66 -20.88
C MET A 73 -14.28 -4.00 -21.61
N ASN A 74 -13.73 -5.04 -20.97
CA ASN A 74 -13.59 -6.36 -21.56
C ASN A 74 -14.90 -7.17 -21.49
N ASP A 75 -15.73 -6.93 -20.48
CA ASP A 75 -17.07 -7.52 -20.36
C ASP A 75 -18.08 -6.87 -21.34
N GLU A 76 -17.92 -5.59 -21.68
CA GLU A 76 -18.76 -4.92 -22.70
C GLU A 76 -18.52 -5.40 -24.14
N ASN A 77 -17.40 -6.09 -24.42
CA ASN A 77 -17.06 -6.61 -25.74
C ASN A 77 -17.43 -8.10 -25.93
N LYS A 78 -18.26 -8.66 -25.04
CA LYS A 78 -18.80 -10.03 -25.11
C LYS A 78 -20.29 -10.03 -25.39
#